data_AF-A0A2P6NE78-F1
#
_entry.id   AF-A0A2P6NE78-F1
#
_cell.length_a   1.000
_cell.length_b   1.000
_cell.length_c   1.000
_cell.angle_alpha   90.00
_cell.angle_beta   90.00
_cell.angle_gamma   90.00
#
_symmetry.space_group_name_H-M   'P 1'
#
loop_
_entity.id
_entity.type
_entity.pdbx_description
1 polymer ?
#
loop_
_entity_poly.entity_id
_entity_poly.type
_entity_poly.pdbx_seq_one_letter_code
_entity_poly.pdbx_strand_id
1 'polypeptide(L)'
;MLGSLTKSNNINNSNDMATLKDQWAVGPHFWNIRTDYKVMLVLNVGTQMSLIRLESGRFLIIDAAPLTNDLLAEINTLTSNGTLIDAILHTHPFHSDYIEELSKHYPNAALYGAPRHLKKFPSLQWTGRIDDPTVLNKWAPEVEMRIPAGSEFVEPAESNHFNSVWVFHRQSRTLHVDDTIMYLSDPPILAKLLVKAGMSFHPTLKHGGLHETKEAPLQFRDFVKGVIADWDFDNLCAAHSQSKIGGAKNELIELLAESESVFLELSEKYAKKETSHHPWQVEVDELPRASETATSVEIEMVVTGDGGNLSKTKPLPGVVLSQNPDDPTFTTDHLMQSLHPNETYRPALYITQTCNA
;
A
#
# COMPACT_ATOMS: atom_id res chain seq x y z
N MET A 1 34.01 -45.10 35.96
CA MET A 1 33.11 -44.02 36.38
C MET A 1 32.21 -43.67 35.21
N LEU A 2 31.04 -44.31 35.13
CA LEU A 2 29.95 -43.92 34.24
C LEU A 2 28.87 -43.29 35.14
N GLY A 3 28.64 -42.00 34.99
CA GLY A 3 27.65 -41.25 35.75
C GLY A 3 26.30 -41.25 35.04
N SER A 4 25.35 -41.96 35.64
CA SER A 4 23.91 -41.93 35.39
C SER A 4 23.36 -40.50 35.44
N LEU A 5 22.66 -40.07 34.38
CA LEU A 5 21.78 -38.91 34.42
C LEU A 5 20.33 -39.39 34.48
N THR A 6 19.74 -39.14 35.64
CA THR A 6 18.35 -39.39 36.02
C THR A 6 17.38 -38.59 35.16
N LYS A 7 16.40 -39.30 34.57
CA LYS A 7 15.17 -38.73 34.02
C LYS A 7 14.42 -37.99 35.13
N SER A 8 14.20 -36.69 34.94
CA SER A 8 13.22 -35.91 35.67
C SER A 8 11.98 -35.77 34.79
N ASN A 9 10.98 -36.62 35.05
CA ASN A 9 9.61 -36.36 34.65
C ASN A 9 9.03 -35.31 35.60
N ASN A 10 8.40 -34.26 35.06
CA ASN A 10 7.25 -33.66 35.75
C ASN A 10 6.29 -32.95 34.78
N ILE A 11 5.17 -33.64 34.57
CA ILE A 11 3.78 -33.17 34.56
C ILE A 11 3.27 -32.42 33.32
N ASN A 12 2.75 -33.23 32.40
CA ASN A 12 1.46 -33.09 31.71
C ASN A 12 0.65 -31.81 31.99
N ASN A 13 0.60 -30.93 30.98
CA ASN A 13 -0.64 -30.30 30.53
C ASN A 13 -0.92 -30.81 29.10
N SER A 14 -1.14 -32.12 29.00
CA SER A 14 -1.58 -32.80 27.79
C SER A 14 -3.09 -32.93 27.85
N ASN A 15 -3.81 -31.87 27.46
CA ASN A 15 -5.19 -31.90 26.97
C ASN A 15 -5.50 -30.50 26.42
N ASP A 16 -6.08 -30.44 25.24
CA ASP A 16 -6.42 -29.25 24.44
C ASP A 16 -5.27 -28.55 23.72
N MET A 17 -4.88 -29.08 22.56
CA MET A 17 -4.74 -28.28 21.33
C MET A 17 -4.76 -29.25 20.14
N ALA A 18 -5.81 -29.21 19.32
CA ALA A 18 -5.65 -29.62 17.93
C ALA A 18 -4.60 -28.68 17.34
N THR A 19 -3.37 -29.11 17.12
CA THR A 19 -2.36 -28.24 16.52
C THR A 19 -2.45 -28.38 15.01
N LEU A 20 -2.57 -27.25 14.30
CA LEU A 20 -2.09 -27.22 12.91
C LEU A 20 -0.68 -27.80 12.91
N LYS A 21 -0.36 -28.66 11.94
CA LYS A 21 0.96 -29.31 11.89
C LYS A 21 2.08 -28.31 12.17
N ASP A 22 3.04 -28.71 13.02
CA ASP A 22 4.18 -27.89 13.45
C ASP A 22 4.91 -27.22 12.26
N GLN A 23 4.83 -27.80 11.07
CA GLN A 23 5.39 -27.26 9.83
C GLN A 23 4.91 -25.85 9.46
N TRP A 24 3.76 -25.38 9.95
CA TRP A 24 3.23 -24.04 9.66
C TRP A 24 3.40 -23.05 10.81
N ALA A 25 3.84 -23.51 11.99
CA ALA A 25 4.00 -22.64 13.15
C ALA A 25 5.20 -21.70 12.95
N VAL A 26 4.97 -20.40 13.13
CA VAL A 26 6.03 -19.37 13.08
C VAL A 26 6.42 -18.95 14.49
N GLY A 27 5.43 -18.79 15.36
CA GLY A 27 5.60 -18.45 16.77
C GLY A 27 4.34 -18.81 17.55
N PRO A 28 4.31 -18.53 18.86
CA PRO A 28 3.14 -18.79 19.69
C PRO A 28 1.86 -18.23 19.06
N HIS A 29 0.87 -19.09 18.84
CA HIS A 29 -0.44 -18.71 18.34
C HIS A 29 -0.47 -18.07 16.93
N PHE A 30 0.61 -18.22 16.15
CA PHE A 30 0.69 -17.72 14.79
C PHE A 30 1.16 -18.81 13.83
N TRP A 31 0.35 -19.10 12.82
CA TRP A 31 0.68 -20.03 11.74
C TRP A 31 0.71 -19.29 10.40
N ASN A 32 1.72 -19.57 9.57
CA ASN A 32 1.82 -19.06 8.21
C ASN A 32 1.77 -20.24 7.23
N ILE A 33 0.71 -20.28 6.45
CA ILE A 33 0.46 -21.29 5.44
C ILE A 33 0.98 -20.74 4.11
N ARG A 34 1.94 -21.45 3.54
CA ARG A 34 2.53 -21.14 2.24
C ARG A 34 2.10 -22.15 1.22
N THR A 35 1.66 -21.68 0.07
CA THR A 35 1.21 -22.53 -1.04
C THR A 35 1.82 -22.06 -2.34
N ASP A 36 1.99 -22.99 -3.28
CA ASP A 36 2.47 -22.68 -4.61
C ASP A 36 1.49 -21.75 -5.36
N TYR A 37 2.05 -20.72 -6.00
CA TYR A 37 1.32 -19.85 -6.93
C TYR A 37 2.20 -19.59 -8.15
N LYS A 38 1.80 -20.10 -9.30
CA LYS A 38 2.60 -20.07 -10.52
C LYS A 38 2.13 -18.96 -11.46
N VAL A 39 2.95 -17.92 -11.60
CA VAL A 39 2.78 -16.88 -12.62
C VAL A 39 3.33 -17.38 -13.96
N MET A 40 2.58 -17.15 -15.04
CA MET A 40 2.90 -17.62 -16.40
C MET A 40 3.17 -19.14 -16.49
N LEU A 41 2.56 -19.95 -15.62
CA LEU A 41 2.75 -21.41 -15.51
C LEU A 41 4.16 -21.90 -15.09
N VAL A 42 5.19 -21.05 -15.12
CA VAL A 42 6.59 -21.48 -14.88
C VAL A 42 7.19 -20.92 -13.60
N LEU A 43 6.83 -19.70 -13.21
CA LEU A 43 7.44 -19.03 -12.06
C LEU A 43 6.55 -19.18 -10.83
N ASN A 44 6.92 -20.07 -9.91
CA ASN A 44 6.27 -20.16 -8.61
C ASN A 44 6.73 -19.00 -7.72
N VAL A 45 5.88 -17.98 -7.59
CA VAL A 45 6.11 -16.85 -6.67
C VAL A 45 5.56 -17.14 -5.27
N GLY A 46 4.68 -18.14 -5.15
CA GLY A 46 4.00 -18.50 -3.91
C GLY A 46 2.92 -17.49 -3.51
N THR A 47 1.97 -17.95 -2.71
CA THR A 47 1.02 -17.10 -1.96
C THR A 47 1.01 -17.54 -0.50
N GLN A 48 0.39 -16.74 0.36
CA GLN A 48 0.33 -16.98 1.79
C GLN A 48 -1.06 -16.73 2.38
N MET A 49 -1.31 -17.38 3.49
CA MET A 49 -2.41 -17.10 4.40
C MET A 49 -1.89 -17.28 5.82
N SER A 50 -2.29 -16.43 6.77
CA SER A 50 -1.91 -16.62 8.17
C SER A 50 -3.12 -16.85 9.05
N LEU A 51 -2.94 -17.63 10.10
CA LEU A 51 -3.92 -17.84 11.15
C LEU A 51 -3.32 -17.32 12.46
N ILE A 52 -4.06 -16.45 13.15
CA ILE A 52 -3.69 -15.90 14.45
C ILE A 52 -4.72 -16.36 15.46
N ARG A 53 -4.31 -17.00 16.56
CA ARG A 53 -5.18 -17.26 17.70
C ARG A 53 -5.01 -16.14 18.72
N LEU A 54 -6.10 -15.44 19.01
CA LEU A 54 -6.13 -14.36 19.99
C LEU A 54 -6.15 -14.92 21.43
N GLU A 55 -5.82 -14.08 22.41
CA GLU A 55 -5.89 -14.38 23.85
C GLU A 55 -7.30 -14.83 24.26
N SER A 56 -8.32 -14.29 23.61
CA SER A 56 -9.73 -14.70 23.78
C SER A 56 -10.02 -16.15 23.36
N GLY A 57 -9.08 -16.80 22.67
CA GLY A 57 -9.24 -18.10 22.03
C GLY A 57 -9.90 -18.05 20.65
N ARG A 58 -10.34 -16.88 20.19
CA ARG A 58 -10.85 -16.66 18.83
C ARG A 58 -9.72 -16.55 17.81
N PHE A 59 -10.06 -16.56 16.53
CA PHE A 59 -9.08 -16.57 15.45
C PHE A 59 -9.27 -15.43 14.46
N LEU A 60 -8.16 -14.91 13.94
CA LEU A 60 -8.10 -14.10 12.74
C LEU A 60 -7.48 -14.91 11.61
N ILE A 61 -8.07 -14.83 10.42
CA ILE A 61 -7.44 -15.30 9.18
C ILE A 61 -6.97 -14.07 8.41
N ILE A 62 -5.69 -14.06 8.02
CA ILE A 62 -5.07 -13.00 7.23
C ILE A 62 -4.84 -13.54 5.81
N ASP A 63 -5.43 -12.85 4.84
CA ASP A 63 -5.51 -13.21 3.42
C ASP A 63 -6.11 -14.59 3.13
N ALA A 64 -5.97 -15.08 1.90
CA ALA A 64 -6.48 -16.37 1.47
C ALA A 64 -5.49 -17.08 0.55
N ALA A 65 -5.41 -18.39 0.74
CA ALA A 65 -4.60 -19.31 -0.04
C ALA A 65 -5.45 -20.55 -0.38
N PRO A 66 -5.08 -21.34 -1.42
CA PRO A 66 -5.78 -22.57 -1.74
C PRO A 66 -5.75 -23.54 -0.56
N LEU A 67 -6.91 -24.08 -0.20
CA LEU A 67 -7.06 -25.00 0.92
C LEU A 67 -7.17 -26.44 0.42
N THR A 68 -6.22 -27.29 0.81
CA THR A 68 -6.41 -28.73 0.66
C THR A 68 -7.45 -29.23 1.68
N ASN A 69 -8.10 -30.36 1.39
CA ASN A 69 -9.07 -30.96 2.31
C ASN A 69 -8.48 -31.19 3.73
N ASP A 70 -7.22 -31.61 3.80
CA ASP A 70 -6.53 -31.84 5.07
C ASP A 70 -6.29 -30.54 5.82
N LEU A 71 -5.79 -29.50 5.15
CA LEU A 71 -5.60 -28.17 5.75
C LEU A 71 -6.93 -27.59 6.24
N LEU A 72 -7.99 -27.69 5.44
CA LEU A 72 -9.32 -27.24 5.81
C LEU A 72 -9.84 -28.00 7.05
N ALA A 73 -9.64 -29.31 7.13
CA ALA A 73 -10.01 -30.11 8.29
C ALA A 73 -9.23 -29.70 9.56
N GLU A 74 -7.94 -29.39 9.43
CA GLU A 74 -7.12 -28.91 10.53
C GLU A 74 -7.59 -27.52 11.03
N ILE A 75 -7.86 -26.57 10.12
CA ILE A 75 -8.40 -25.25 10.50
C ILE A 75 -9.79 -25.39 11.12
N ASN A 76 -10.66 -26.23 10.58
CA ASN A 76 -12.00 -26.49 11.12
C ASN A 76 -11.92 -27.07 12.54
N THR A 77 -10.98 -27.99 12.80
CA THR A 77 -10.80 -28.54 14.14
C THR A 77 -10.38 -27.46 15.13
N LEU A 78 -9.43 -26.60 14.76
CA LEU A 78 -8.97 -25.48 15.58
C LEU A 78 -10.04 -24.45 15.88
N THR A 79 -10.81 -24.09 14.85
CA THR A 79 -11.76 -22.97 14.88
C THR A 79 -13.17 -23.41 15.26
N SER A 80 -13.35 -24.67 15.66
CA SER A 80 -14.68 -25.27 15.91
C SER A 80 -15.61 -25.06 14.71
N ASN A 81 -15.18 -25.54 13.54
CA ASN A 81 -15.83 -25.36 12.23
C ASN A 81 -16.14 -23.89 11.93
N GLY A 82 -15.15 -23.02 12.14
CA GLY A 82 -15.25 -21.59 11.90
C GLY A 82 -15.99 -20.77 12.95
N THR A 83 -16.64 -21.38 13.95
CA THR A 83 -17.40 -20.64 14.98
C THR A 83 -16.52 -19.73 15.84
N LEU A 84 -15.24 -20.09 16.01
CA LEU A 84 -14.25 -19.28 16.73
C LEU A 84 -13.54 -18.25 15.85
N ILE A 85 -13.80 -18.20 14.54
CA ILE A 85 -13.25 -17.14 13.68
C ILE A 85 -13.95 -15.84 14.06
N ASP A 86 -13.16 -14.85 14.48
CA ASP A 86 -13.64 -13.49 14.74
C ASP A 86 -13.73 -12.71 13.44
N ALA A 87 -12.69 -12.77 12.60
CA ALA A 87 -12.67 -12.12 11.29
C ALA A 87 -11.71 -12.77 10.29
N ILE A 88 -11.98 -12.49 9.01
CA ILE A 88 -11.11 -12.75 7.87
C ILE A 88 -10.71 -11.38 7.28
N LEU A 89 -9.41 -11.13 7.16
CA LEU A 89 -8.83 -9.84 6.78
C LEU A 89 -8.05 -10.00 5.48
N HIS A 90 -8.55 -9.43 4.38
CA HIS A 90 -7.82 -9.40 3.11
C HIS A 90 -6.98 -8.12 2.98
N THR A 91 -5.66 -8.28 3.13
CA THR A 91 -4.69 -7.21 3.39
C THR A 91 -4.10 -6.62 2.12
N HIS A 92 -4.04 -7.38 1.03
CA HIS A 92 -3.46 -6.92 -0.23
C HIS A 92 -4.52 -6.79 -1.34
N PRO A 93 -4.71 -5.61 -2.01
CA PRO A 93 -5.78 -5.38 -3.00
C PRO A 93 -5.83 -6.34 -4.19
N PHE A 94 -4.75 -7.08 -4.46
CA PHE A 94 -4.63 -8.03 -5.56
C PHE A 94 -4.63 -9.51 -5.14
N HIS A 95 -4.59 -9.82 -3.85
CA HIS A 95 -4.66 -11.21 -3.37
C HIS A 95 -6.11 -11.69 -3.34
N SER A 96 -6.67 -11.86 -4.53
CA SER A 96 -8.12 -12.02 -4.73
C SER A 96 -8.57 -13.46 -5.01
N ASP A 97 -7.67 -14.33 -5.47
CA ASP A 97 -8.04 -15.57 -6.16
C ASP A 97 -8.85 -16.55 -5.29
N TYR A 98 -8.61 -16.54 -3.98
CA TYR A 98 -9.20 -17.51 -3.04
C TYR A 98 -10.20 -16.88 -2.05
N ILE A 99 -10.54 -15.59 -2.23
CA ILE A 99 -11.45 -14.86 -1.33
C ILE A 99 -12.85 -15.52 -1.31
N GLU A 100 -13.43 -15.81 -2.48
CA GLU A 100 -14.77 -16.40 -2.55
C GLU A 100 -14.82 -17.83 -2.00
N GLU A 101 -13.75 -18.62 -2.21
CA GLU A 101 -13.64 -19.98 -1.69
C GLU A 101 -13.57 -19.97 -0.16
N LEU A 102 -12.66 -19.18 0.41
CA LEU A 102 -12.52 -19.05 1.86
C LEU A 102 -13.82 -18.53 2.51
N SER A 103 -14.48 -17.55 1.87
CA SER A 103 -15.76 -17.01 2.35
C SER A 103 -16.89 -18.06 2.35
N LYS A 104 -16.89 -19.01 1.41
CA LYS A 104 -17.87 -20.12 1.39
C LYS A 104 -17.64 -21.11 2.53
N HIS A 105 -16.38 -21.33 2.94
CA HIS A 105 -16.07 -22.19 4.08
C HIS A 105 -16.48 -21.57 5.42
N TYR A 106 -16.41 -20.24 5.53
CA TYR A 106 -16.68 -19.51 6.77
C TYR A 106 -17.69 -18.37 6.58
N PRO A 107 -18.94 -18.66 6.18
CA PRO A 107 -19.90 -17.63 5.76
C PRO A 107 -20.38 -16.70 6.89
N ASN A 108 -20.11 -17.08 8.15
CA ASN A 108 -20.51 -16.32 9.34
C ASN A 108 -19.36 -15.45 9.91
N ALA A 109 -18.14 -15.57 9.39
CA ALA A 109 -17.02 -14.77 9.86
C ALA A 109 -17.16 -13.32 9.37
N ALA A 110 -16.76 -12.35 10.21
CA ALA A 110 -16.69 -10.96 9.77
C ALA A 110 -15.64 -10.83 8.66
N LEU A 111 -16.02 -10.29 7.51
CA LEU A 111 -15.18 -10.24 6.32
C LEU A 111 -14.76 -8.81 6.03
N TYR A 112 -13.45 -8.53 6.07
CA TYR A 112 -12.89 -7.22 5.78
C TYR A 112 -11.91 -7.33 4.62
N GLY A 113 -11.89 -6.31 3.76
CA GLY A 113 -10.96 -6.30 2.63
C GLY A 113 -10.65 -4.90 2.14
N ALA A 114 -9.62 -4.82 1.29
CA ALA A 114 -9.30 -3.61 0.56
C ALA A 114 -10.50 -3.13 -0.29
N PRO A 115 -10.57 -1.83 -0.62
CA PRO A 115 -11.68 -1.26 -1.39
C PRO A 115 -11.89 -1.95 -2.74
N ARG A 116 -10.78 -2.32 -3.39
CA ARG A 116 -10.77 -3.13 -4.61
C ARG A 116 -11.49 -4.47 -4.47
N HIS A 117 -11.39 -5.14 -3.32
CA HIS A 117 -12.07 -6.41 -3.07
C HIS A 117 -13.58 -6.25 -3.01
N LEU A 118 -14.07 -5.24 -2.29
CA LEU A 118 -15.50 -4.94 -2.20
C LEU A 118 -16.11 -4.66 -3.58
N LYS A 119 -15.37 -3.96 -4.44
CA LYS A 119 -15.77 -3.69 -5.84
C LYS A 119 -15.75 -4.96 -6.71
N LYS A 120 -14.71 -5.80 -6.55
CA LYS A 120 -14.52 -7.02 -7.36
C LYS A 120 -15.50 -8.13 -6.97
N PHE A 121 -15.88 -8.21 -5.70
CA PHE A 121 -16.74 -9.25 -5.15
C PHE A 121 -17.98 -8.66 -4.44
N PRO A 122 -18.87 -7.96 -5.17
CA PRO A 122 -20.01 -7.27 -4.58
C PRO A 122 -21.08 -8.22 -4.01
N SER A 123 -21.03 -9.51 -4.35
CA SER A 123 -21.93 -10.54 -3.85
C SER A 123 -21.57 -11.05 -2.44
N LEU A 124 -20.32 -10.87 -2.00
CA LEU A 124 -19.88 -11.30 -0.68
C LEU A 124 -20.44 -10.36 0.40
N GLN A 125 -20.70 -10.93 1.58
CA GLN A 125 -21.22 -10.19 2.74
C GLN A 125 -20.07 -9.50 3.49
N TRP A 126 -19.53 -8.45 2.89
CA TRP A 126 -18.46 -7.65 3.51
C TRP A 126 -18.97 -6.96 4.77
N THR A 127 -18.24 -7.14 5.87
CA THR A 127 -18.47 -6.40 7.12
C THR A 127 -17.96 -4.97 7.01
N GLY A 128 -16.87 -4.74 6.28
CA GLY A 128 -16.35 -3.40 6.06
C GLY A 128 -15.06 -3.37 5.26
N ARG A 129 -14.52 -2.17 5.10
CA ARG A 129 -13.21 -1.98 4.47
C ARG A 129 -12.11 -2.12 5.52
N ILE A 130 -10.99 -2.73 5.12
CA ILE A 130 -9.85 -2.91 6.02
C ILE A 130 -9.08 -1.61 6.31
N ASP A 131 -9.20 -0.60 5.44
CA ASP A 131 -8.57 0.72 5.61
C ASP A 131 -9.37 1.68 6.50
N ASP A 132 -10.51 1.24 7.05
CA ASP A 132 -11.23 2.00 8.06
C ASP A 132 -10.37 2.07 9.34
N PRO A 133 -10.10 3.27 9.89
CA PRO A 133 -9.31 3.42 11.12
C PRO A 133 -9.86 2.61 12.31
N THR A 134 -11.18 2.41 12.39
CA THR A 134 -11.80 1.59 13.44
C THR A 134 -11.48 0.11 13.28
N VAL A 135 -11.35 -0.37 12.04
CA VAL A 135 -10.96 -1.76 11.72
C VAL A 135 -9.46 -1.94 11.96
N LEU A 136 -8.62 -0.99 11.52
CA LEU A 136 -7.17 -1.03 11.73
C LEU A 136 -6.77 -1.14 13.22
N ASN A 137 -7.60 -0.60 14.12
CA ASN A 137 -7.34 -0.61 15.56
C ASN A 137 -8.17 -1.64 16.35
N LYS A 138 -9.00 -2.44 15.68
CA LYS A 138 -10.01 -3.28 16.35
C LYS A 138 -9.44 -4.35 17.28
N TRP A 139 -8.27 -4.88 16.96
CA TRP A 139 -7.59 -5.93 17.73
C TRP A 139 -6.33 -5.45 18.45
N ALA A 140 -6.10 -4.13 18.47
CA ALA A 140 -4.99 -3.55 19.20
C ALA A 140 -5.22 -3.70 20.73
N PRO A 141 -4.15 -3.91 21.54
CA PRO A 141 -2.74 -3.93 21.15
C PRO A 141 -2.21 -5.32 20.75
N GLU A 142 -3.05 -6.35 20.71
CA GLU A 142 -2.65 -7.74 20.45
C GLU A 142 -2.24 -7.94 18.98
N VAL A 143 -3.06 -7.44 18.06
CA VAL A 143 -2.80 -7.38 16.63
C VAL A 143 -2.91 -5.93 16.18
N GLU A 144 -1.81 -5.39 15.64
CA GLU A 144 -1.72 -4.02 15.16
C GLU A 144 -1.62 -4.02 13.62
N MET A 145 -2.28 -3.07 12.98
CA MET A 145 -2.30 -2.96 11.52
C MET A 145 -1.96 -1.55 11.06
N ARG A 146 -1.13 -1.43 10.02
CA ARG A 146 -0.78 -0.15 9.41
C ARG A 146 -0.68 -0.28 7.89
N ILE A 147 -0.97 0.79 7.18
CA ILE A 147 -0.87 0.88 5.72
C ILE A 147 0.34 1.75 5.37
N PRO A 148 1.27 1.28 4.53
CA PRO A 148 2.37 2.10 4.01
C PRO A 148 1.88 3.39 3.36
N ALA A 149 2.48 4.51 3.80
CA ALA A 149 2.29 5.82 3.17
C ALA A 149 3.15 5.94 1.90
N GLY A 150 2.82 6.91 1.03
CA GLY A 150 3.57 7.16 -0.21
C GLY A 150 3.24 6.22 -1.37
N SER A 151 2.26 5.33 -1.22
CA SER A 151 1.82 4.39 -2.25
C SER A 151 0.30 4.30 -2.29
N GLU A 152 -0.26 4.09 -3.48
CA GLU A 152 -1.70 3.87 -3.66
C GLU A 152 -2.13 2.54 -3.02
N PHE A 153 -3.28 2.53 -2.35
CA PHE A 153 -3.87 1.34 -1.70
C PHE A 153 -5.37 1.20 -1.98
N VAL A 154 -6.08 2.31 -2.15
CA VAL A 154 -7.53 2.36 -2.27
C VAL A 154 -7.96 1.91 -3.67
N GLU A 155 -7.39 2.52 -4.71
CA GLU A 155 -7.65 2.16 -6.11
C GLU A 155 -6.35 2.05 -6.92
N PRO A 156 -5.47 1.10 -6.58
CA PRO A 156 -4.23 0.91 -7.32
C PRO A 156 -4.53 0.53 -8.78
N ALA A 157 -3.76 1.12 -9.70
CA ALA A 157 -3.72 0.66 -11.08
C ALA A 157 -3.33 -0.82 -11.14
N GLU A 158 -3.79 -1.58 -12.14
CA GLU A 158 -3.53 -3.03 -12.23
C GLU A 158 -2.02 -3.38 -12.23
N SER A 159 -1.16 -2.44 -12.63
CA SER A 159 0.30 -2.60 -12.59
C SER A 159 0.92 -2.33 -11.21
N ASN A 160 0.20 -1.68 -10.29
CA ASN A 160 0.68 -1.31 -8.97
C ASN A 160 0.12 -2.24 -7.87
N HIS A 161 0.82 -3.34 -7.63
CA HIS A 161 0.55 -4.29 -6.55
C HIS A 161 1.57 -4.14 -5.41
N PHE A 162 2.01 -2.91 -5.12
CA PHE A 162 3.08 -2.69 -4.14
C PHE A 162 2.59 -2.70 -2.68
N ASN A 163 1.40 -2.16 -2.43
CA ASN A 163 0.94 -1.79 -1.10
C ASN A 163 -0.01 -2.84 -0.49
N SER A 164 0.22 -3.20 0.76
CA SER A 164 -0.74 -3.94 1.60
C SER A 164 -0.78 -3.43 3.03
N VAL A 165 -1.83 -3.83 3.76
CA VAL A 165 -1.84 -3.68 5.21
C VAL A 165 -0.77 -4.57 5.83
N TRP A 166 0.14 -3.99 6.61
CA TRP A 166 1.10 -4.75 7.41
C TRP A 166 0.44 -5.12 8.73
N VAL A 167 0.46 -6.41 9.08
CA VAL A 167 -0.19 -6.95 10.29
C VAL A 167 0.87 -7.47 11.26
N PHE A 168 0.93 -6.89 12.45
CA PHE A 168 1.85 -7.31 13.50
C PHE A 168 1.10 -8.01 14.63
N HIS A 169 1.46 -9.27 14.89
CA HIS A 169 0.99 -10.01 16.05
C HIS A 169 2.04 -9.97 17.17
N ARG A 170 1.67 -9.35 18.29
CA ARG A 170 2.61 -9.01 19.36
C ARG A 170 3.17 -10.25 20.06
N GLN A 171 2.32 -11.22 20.39
CA GLN A 171 2.74 -12.39 21.16
C GLN A 171 3.70 -13.29 20.40
N SER A 172 3.46 -13.51 19.09
CA SER A 172 4.36 -14.30 18.25
C SER A 172 5.55 -13.52 17.74
N ARG A 173 5.56 -12.19 17.93
CA ARG A 173 6.54 -11.26 17.35
C ARG A 173 6.64 -11.43 15.83
N THR A 174 5.50 -11.64 15.17
CA THR A 174 5.45 -11.92 13.73
C THR A 174 4.80 -10.77 12.98
N LEU A 175 5.49 -10.31 11.94
CA LEU A 175 4.98 -9.36 10.98
C LEU A 175 4.55 -10.08 9.70
N HIS A 176 3.29 -9.92 9.31
CA HIS A 176 2.78 -10.36 8.01
C HIS A 176 2.84 -9.18 7.04
N VAL A 177 3.54 -9.38 5.93
CA VAL A 177 3.70 -8.41 4.83
C VAL A 177 3.47 -9.16 3.53
N ASP A 178 2.73 -8.57 2.60
CA ASP A 178 2.52 -9.20 1.30
C ASP A 178 3.65 -8.86 0.34
N ASP A 179 3.32 -8.19 -0.76
CA ASP A 179 4.25 -8.02 -1.87
C ASP A 179 5.33 -6.97 -1.55
N THR A 180 5.09 -6.05 -0.60
CA THR A 180 5.98 -4.91 -0.28
C THR A 180 7.43 -5.35 0.03
N ILE A 181 7.59 -6.47 0.74
CA ILE A 181 8.89 -7.06 1.08
C ILE A 181 8.94 -8.47 0.49
N MET A 182 10.04 -8.77 -0.18
CA MET A 182 10.38 -10.12 -0.62
C MET A 182 11.51 -10.66 0.24
N TYR A 183 11.52 -11.98 0.49
CA TYR A 183 12.62 -12.65 1.18
C TYR A 183 13.03 -13.94 0.47
N LEU A 184 14.32 -14.05 0.15
CA LEU A 184 14.91 -15.22 -0.50
C LEU A 184 16.13 -15.71 0.28
N SER A 185 16.03 -16.84 0.98
CA SER A 185 17.17 -17.34 1.77
C SER A 185 18.30 -17.95 0.93
N ASP A 186 17.97 -18.67 -0.15
CA ASP A 186 18.95 -19.31 -1.03
C ASP A 186 18.51 -19.21 -2.51
N PRO A 187 19.10 -18.28 -3.29
CA PRO A 187 18.86 -18.21 -4.72
C PRO A 187 19.36 -19.49 -5.41
N PRO A 188 18.72 -19.97 -6.49
CA PRO A 188 19.26 -21.05 -7.30
C PRO A 188 20.70 -20.75 -7.72
N ILE A 189 21.58 -21.76 -7.78
CA ILE A 189 23.03 -21.62 -8.02
C ILE A 189 23.33 -20.73 -9.24
N LEU A 190 22.58 -20.89 -10.34
CA LEU A 190 22.76 -20.11 -11.57
C LEU A 190 22.31 -18.64 -11.43
N ALA A 191 21.45 -18.32 -10.46
CA ALA A 191 20.95 -16.98 -10.19
C ALA A 191 21.74 -16.22 -9.11
N LYS A 192 22.62 -16.88 -8.35
CA LYS A 192 23.38 -16.27 -7.23
C LYS A 192 24.27 -15.09 -7.62
N LEU A 193 24.65 -14.97 -8.91
CA LEU A 193 25.42 -13.82 -9.41
C LEU A 193 24.55 -12.56 -9.67
N LEU A 194 23.23 -12.74 -9.77
CA LEU A 194 22.27 -11.70 -10.15
C LEU A 194 21.27 -11.37 -9.04
N VAL A 195 21.00 -12.32 -8.14
CA VAL A 195 20.03 -12.19 -7.05
C VAL A 195 20.73 -12.42 -5.71
N LYS A 196 20.76 -11.37 -4.88
CA LYS A 196 21.29 -11.43 -3.50
C LYS A 196 20.27 -12.17 -2.62
N ALA A 197 20.78 -13.01 -1.71
CA ALA A 197 19.97 -13.59 -0.65
C ALA A 197 19.58 -12.51 0.38
N GLY A 198 18.44 -12.70 1.03
CA GLY A 198 17.92 -11.83 2.09
C GLY A 198 16.67 -11.05 1.69
N MET A 199 16.33 -10.05 2.50
CA MET A 199 15.20 -9.16 2.28
C MET A 199 15.48 -8.15 1.16
N SER A 200 14.46 -7.84 0.37
CA SER A 200 14.45 -6.74 -0.58
C SER A 200 13.06 -6.12 -0.66
N PHE A 201 12.99 -4.82 -0.98
CA PHE A 201 11.71 -4.22 -1.38
C PHE A 201 11.28 -4.74 -2.75
N HIS A 202 9.98 -4.85 -2.96
CA HIS A 202 9.43 -5.25 -4.26
C HIS A 202 9.98 -4.37 -5.39
N PRO A 203 10.29 -4.92 -6.59
CA PRO A 203 10.83 -4.14 -7.70
C PRO A 203 9.93 -2.97 -8.13
N THR A 204 8.60 -3.10 -7.95
CA THR A 204 7.65 -2.03 -8.28
C THR A 204 7.85 -0.77 -7.43
N LEU A 205 8.55 -0.82 -6.29
CA LEU A 205 8.98 0.37 -5.54
C LEU A 205 9.62 1.42 -6.48
N LYS A 206 10.47 0.97 -7.42
CA LYS A 206 11.17 1.83 -8.40
C LYS A 206 10.37 2.06 -9.70
N HIS A 207 9.28 1.32 -9.89
CA HIS A 207 8.55 1.20 -11.16
C HIS A 207 7.04 1.43 -10.98
N GLY A 208 6.65 2.49 -10.27
CA GLY A 208 5.26 2.94 -10.16
C GLY A 208 4.49 2.41 -8.95
N GLY A 209 5.16 1.76 -8.00
CA GLY A 209 4.60 1.38 -6.71
C GLY A 209 4.28 2.61 -5.87
N LEU A 210 5.21 3.55 -5.81
CA LEU A 210 5.04 4.83 -5.11
C LEU A 210 4.33 5.86 -5.98
N HIS A 211 3.61 6.79 -5.35
CA HIS A 211 3.12 7.98 -6.07
C HIS A 211 4.30 8.76 -6.66
N GLU A 212 4.10 9.35 -7.84
CA GLU A 212 5.14 10.13 -8.52
C GLU A 212 5.25 11.56 -7.99
N THR A 213 5.25 11.72 -6.66
CA THR A 213 5.53 12.99 -5.98
C THR A 213 6.87 12.90 -5.26
N LYS A 214 7.55 14.03 -5.07
CA LYS A 214 8.86 14.02 -4.38
C LYS A 214 8.77 13.52 -2.93
N GLU A 215 7.63 13.65 -2.27
CA GLU A 215 7.42 13.22 -0.87
C GLU A 215 7.21 11.71 -0.73
N ALA A 216 6.60 11.05 -1.72
CA ALA A 216 6.13 9.68 -1.60
C ALA A 216 7.22 8.66 -1.22
N PRO A 217 8.44 8.67 -1.82
CA PRO A 217 9.53 7.81 -1.36
C PRO A 217 9.93 8.04 0.11
N LEU A 218 9.89 9.30 0.57
CA LEU A 218 10.26 9.65 1.94
C LEU A 218 9.17 9.25 2.93
N GLN A 219 7.90 9.39 2.55
CA GLN A 219 6.77 8.90 3.34
C GLN A 219 6.81 7.39 3.54
N PHE A 220 7.11 6.63 2.48
CA PHE A 220 7.28 5.18 2.59
C PHE A 220 8.47 4.82 3.48
N ARG A 221 9.62 5.47 3.29
CA ARG A 221 10.80 5.31 4.16
C ARG A 221 10.45 5.57 5.63
N ASP A 222 9.75 6.66 5.92
CA ASP A 222 9.41 7.07 7.27
C ASP A 222 8.35 6.13 7.89
N PHE A 223 7.45 5.58 7.08
CA PHE A 223 6.58 4.48 7.50
C PHE A 223 7.39 3.26 7.98
N VAL A 224 8.38 2.80 7.19
CA VAL A 224 9.22 1.66 7.58
C VAL A 224 10.01 1.97 8.85
N LYS A 225 10.54 3.19 9.00
CA LYS A 225 11.17 3.66 10.24
C LYS A 225 10.22 3.57 11.44
N GLY A 226 8.97 4.01 11.27
CA GLY A 226 7.94 3.92 12.30
C GLY A 226 7.63 2.47 12.70
N VAL A 227 7.52 1.56 11.74
CA VAL A 227 7.34 0.12 12.02
C VAL A 227 8.52 -0.44 12.83
N ILE A 228 9.77 -0.15 12.42
CA ILE A 228 10.97 -0.60 13.13
C ILE A 228 11.02 -0.03 14.55
N ALA A 229 10.64 1.24 14.73
CA ALA A 229 10.66 1.89 16.03
C ALA A 229 9.60 1.30 16.98
N ASP A 230 8.38 1.08 16.48
CA ASP A 230 7.23 0.79 17.33
C ASP A 230 7.01 -0.71 17.56
N TRP A 231 7.34 -1.55 16.57
CA TRP A 231 7.01 -2.98 16.61
C TRP A 231 8.23 -3.85 16.91
N ASP A 232 8.10 -4.70 17.91
CA ASP A 232 9.14 -5.62 18.36
C ASP A 232 8.94 -7.02 17.76
N PHE A 233 9.11 -7.11 16.44
CA PHE A 233 9.01 -8.36 15.69
C PHE A 233 10.37 -9.07 15.59
N ASP A 234 10.35 -10.39 15.45
CA ASP A 234 11.51 -11.23 15.19
C ASP A 234 11.33 -12.10 13.94
N ASN A 235 10.07 -12.30 13.53
CA ASN A 235 9.67 -13.05 12.35
C ASN A 235 8.98 -12.14 11.31
N LEU A 236 9.15 -12.43 10.02
CA LEU A 236 8.47 -11.78 8.92
C LEU A 236 7.97 -12.80 7.90
N CYS A 237 6.68 -12.75 7.58
CA CYS A 237 6.06 -13.55 6.54
C CYS A 237 5.82 -12.67 5.32
N ALA A 238 6.58 -12.91 4.24
CA ALA A 238 6.47 -12.22 2.95
C ALA A 238 5.63 -13.05 1.98
N ALA A 239 4.76 -12.45 1.15
CA ALA A 239 3.92 -13.23 0.24
C ALA A 239 4.73 -14.03 -0.78
N HIS A 240 5.80 -13.44 -1.29
CA HIS A 240 6.64 -14.07 -2.29
C HIS A 240 7.88 -14.73 -1.70
N SER A 241 8.23 -15.88 -2.27
CA SER A 241 9.40 -16.71 -1.92
C SER A 241 9.31 -17.41 -0.55
N GLN A 242 9.61 -16.74 0.56
CA GLN A 242 9.77 -17.39 1.87
C GLN A 242 9.46 -16.48 3.06
N SER A 243 9.32 -17.06 4.26
CA SER A 243 9.23 -16.33 5.53
C SER A 243 10.62 -16.26 6.19
N LYS A 244 10.97 -15.10 6.77
CA LYS A 244 12.17 -14.94 7.60
C LYS A 244 11.83 -15.27 9.05
N ILE A 245 12.36 -16.37 9.55
CA ILE A 245 12.23 -16.78 10.96
C ILE A 245 13.48 -16.32 11.72
N GLY A 246 13.26 -15.56 12.80
CA GLY A 246 14.28 -14.96 13.65
C GLY A 246 15.08 -13.83 12.99
N GLY A 247 15.44 -12.79 13.74
CA GLY A 247 16.29 -11.69 13.28
C GLY A 247 15.69 -10.81 12.18
N ALA A 248 14.39 -10.95 11.86
CA ALA A 248 13.75 -10.24 10.76
C ALA A 248 13.82 -8.70 10.91
N LYS A 249 13.73 -8.20 12.15
CA LYS A 249 13.83 -6.76 12.43
C LYS A 249 15.20 -6.18 12.12
N ASN A 250 16.27 -6.91 12.46
CA ASN A 250 17.63 -6.49 12.15
C ASN A 250 17.86 -6.47 10.63
N GLU A 251 17.36 -7.47 9.92
CA GLU A 251 17.48 -7.53 8.46
C GLU A 251 16.67 -6.42 7.77
N LEU A 252 15.49 -6.05 8.30
CA LEU A 252 14.74 -4.90 7.79
C LEU A 252 15.45 -3.56 8.05
N ILE A 253 16.15 -3.43 9.19
CA ILE A 253 17.00 -2.27 9.48
C ILE A 253 18.13 -2.17 8.46
N GLU A 254 18.80 -3.29 8.16
CA GLU A 254 19.86 -3.35 7.15
C GLU A 254 19.33 -3.00 5.75
N LEU A 255 18.20 -3.60 5.34
CA LEU A 255 17.56 -3.29 4.06
C LEU A 255 17.19 -1.80 3.94
N LEU A 256 16.64 -1.21 5.00
CA LEU A 256 16.31 0.21 5.03
C LEU A 256 17.56 1.08 4.84
N ALA A 257 18.64 0.76 5.53
CA ALA A 257 19.92 1.47 5.42
C ALA A 257 20.53 1.34 4.01
N GLU A 258 20.51 0.13 3.44
CA GLU A 258 20.96 -0.13 2.06
C GLU A 258 20.11 0.62 1.01
N SER A 259 18.85 0.93 1.32
CA SER A 259 17.89 1.56 0.41
C SER A 259 17.78 3.09 0.55
N GLU A 260 18.50 3.72 1.48
CA GLU A 260 18.35 5.18 1.74
C GLU A 260 18.63 6.01 0.47
N SER A 261 19.69 5.69 -0.28
CA SER A 261 20.00 6.41 -1.52
C SER A 261 18.91 6.23 -2.59
N VAL A 262 18.27 5.07 -2.66
CA VAL A 262 17.16 4.81 -3.60
C VAL A 262 15.98 5.74 -3.31
N PHE A 263 15.63 5.95 -2.04
CA PHE A 263 14.53 6.86 -1.69
C PHE A 263 14.84 8.30 -2.07
N LEU A 264 16.08 8.75 -1.83
CA LEU A 264 16.53 10.09 -2.20
C LEU A 264 16.55 10.29 -3.73
N GLU A 265 17.12 9.33 -4.47
CA GLU A 265 17.16 9.37 -5.94
C GLU A 265 15.76 9.38 -6.56
N LEU A 266 14.81 8.60 -6.03
CA LEU A 266 13.42 8.61 -6.48
C LEU A 266 12.74 9.95 -6.16
N SER A 267 12.96 10.50 -4.96
CA SER A 267 12.43 11.80 -4.56
C SER A 267 12.91 12.91 -5.50
N GLU A 268 14.22 12.97 -5.79
CA GLU A 268 14.79 13.93 -6.73
C GLU A 268 14.28 13.74 -8.16
N LYS A 269 14.14 12.49 -8.61
CA LYS A 269 13.59 12.15 -9.93
C LYS A 269 12.15 12.69 -10.07
N TYR A 270 11.31 12.48 -9.07
CA TYR A 270 9.92 12.94 -9.09
C TYR A 270 9.83 14.47 -8.99
N ALA A 271 10.68 15.11 -8.19
CA ALA A 271 10.77 16.58 -8.15
C ALA A 271 11.08 17.18 -9.53
N LYS A 272 12.02 16.59 -10.30
CA LYS A 272 12.35 17.04 -11.66
C LYS A 272 11.16 16.87 -12.62
N LYS A 273 10.41 15.78 -12.48
CA LYS A 273 9.22 15.51 -13.30
C LYS A 273 8.12 16.53 -13.03
N GLU A 274 7.89 16.91 -11.77
CA GLU A 274 6.96 17.99 -11.42
C GLU A 274 7.36 19.31 -12.11
N THR A 275 8.63 19.69 -12.02
CA THR A 275 9.12 20.94 -12.63
C THR A 275 9.07 20.94 -14.17
N SER A 276 9.16 19.76 -14.81
CA SER A 276 9.09 19.64 -16.27
C SER A 276 7.67 19.60 -16.83
N HIS A 277 6.64 19.43 -15.99
CA HIS A 277 5.23 19.40 -16.38
C HIS A 277 4.52 20.76 -16.21
N HIS A 278 5.26 21.86 -16.00
CA HIS A 278 4.75 23.22 -16.22
C HIS A 278 4.98 23.63 -17.69
N PRO A 279 4.00 23.50 -18.60
CA PRO A 279 4.18 23.81 -20.01
C PRO A 279 3.88 25.28 -20.33
N TRP A 280 3.48 26.08 -19.33
CA TRP A 280 3.09 27.46 -19.54
C TRP A 280 4.17 28.40 -19.01
N GLN A 281 5.31 28.42 -19.71
CA GLN A 281 5.93 29.72 -19.92
C GLN A 281 5.05 30.41 -20.96
N VAL A 282 4.22 31.36 -20.53
CA VAL A 282 3.60 32.29 -21.47
C VAL A 282 4.77 33.12 -22.01
N GLU A 283 5.31 32.72 -23.17
CA GLU A 283 6.12 33.64 -23.97
C GLU A 283 5.21 34.82 -24.31
N VAL A 284 5.48 35.95 -23.68
CA VAL A 284 4.76 37.21 -23.89
C VAL A 284 5.25 37.87 -25.18
N ASP A 285 5.55 37.10 -26.22
CA ASP A 285 6.33 37.62 -27.35
C ASP A 285 5.49 38.29 -28.44
N GLU A 286 4.16 38.19 -28.39
CA GLU A 286 3.30 39.02 -29.25
C GLU A 286 2.00 39.41 -28.52
N LEU A 287 2.11 40.30 -27.52
CA LEU A 287 0.97 41.19 -27.26
C LEU A 287 0.84 42.08 -28.51
N PRO A 288 -0.29 42.06 -29.25
CA PRO A 288 -0.52 43.09 -30.25
C PRO A 288 -0.46 44.42 -29.51
N ARG A 289 0.40 45.34 -29.96
CA ARG A 289 0.47 46.70 -29.38
C ARG A 289 -0.95 47.22 -29.30
N ALA A 290 -1.45 47.38 -28.07
CA ALA A 290 -2.70 48.06 -27.84
C ALA A 290 -2.60 49.41 -28.56
N SER A 291 -3.60 49.74 -29.38
CA SER A 291 -3.73 51.11 -29.87
C SER A 291 -3.74 52.04 -28.65
N GLU A 292 -3.13 53.22 -28.75
CA GLU A 292 -2.92 54.23 -27.68
C GLU A 292 -4.20 54.70 -26.94
N THR A 293 -5.35 54.09 -27.20
CA THR A 293 -6.68 54.40 -26.66
C THR A 293 -7.30 53.28 -25.81
N ALA A 294 -6.63 52.15 -25.59
CA ALA A 294 -7.15 51.08 -24.73
C ALA A 294 -6.93 51.41 -23.24
N THR A 295 -8.02 51.54 -22.47
CA THR A 295 -7.98 51.88 -21.04
C THR A 295 -8.02 50.67 -20.09
N SER A 296 -8.22 49.45 -20.60
CA SER A 296 -8.16 48.21 -19.80
C SER A 296 -7.94 46.99 -20.69
N VAL A 297 -7.24 45.97 -20.16
CA VAL A 297 -7.10 44.65 -20.79
C VAL A 297 -7.70 43.63 -19.82
N GLU A 298 -8.74 42.91 -20.24
CA GLU A 298 -9.26 41.78 -19.49
C GLU A 298 -8.57 40.50 -19.95
N ILE A 299 -8.13 39.66 -19.00
CA ILE A 299 -7.55 38.35 -19.28
C ILE A 299 -8.50 37.33 -18.67
N GLU A 300 -9.18 36.55 -19.52
CA GLU A 300 -10.06 35.48 -19.05
C GLU A 300 -9.28 34.17 -18.94
N MET A 301 -9.33 33.53 -17.78
CA MET A 301 -8.80 32.17 -17.64
C MET A 301 -9.93 31.16 -17.75
N VAL A 302 -9.77 30.19 -18.64
CA VAL A 302 -10.78 29.14 -18.88
C VAL A 302 -10.34 27.86 -18.18
N VAL A 303 -11.19 27.34 -17.30
CA VAL A 303 -11.01 26.02 -16.70
C VAL A 303 -11.49 24.94 -17.67
N THR A 304 -10.67 23.95 -17.98
CA THR A 304 -11.10 22.78 -18.76
C THR A 304 -11.03 21.54 -17.88
N GLY A 305 -12.20 20.99 -17.53
CA GLY A 305 -12.27 19.75 -16.76
C GLY A 305 -11.76 18.55 -17.56
N ASP A 306 -11.02 17.66 -16.90
CA ASP A 306 -10.51 16.43 -17.50
C ASP A 306 -11.66 15.50 -17.91
N GLY A 307 -11.78 15.26 -19.22
CA GLY A 307 -12.77 14.35 -19.78
C GLY A 307 -13.45 14.87 -21.05
N GLY A 308 -12.70 14.98 -22.14
CA GLY A 308 -13.17 14.67 -23.51
C GLY A 308 -14.40 15.39 -24.10
N ASN A 309 -14.97 16.43 -23.50
CA ASN A 309 -16.05 17.19 -24.12
C ASN A 309 -15.89 18.70 -23.89
N LEU A 310 -15.56 19.41 -24.96
CA LEU A 310 -15.32 20.86 -25.05
C LEU A 310 -16.57 21.75 -24.77
N SER A 311 -17.65 21.23 -24.18
CA SER A 311 -18.95 21.91 -24.18
C SER A 311 -19.32 22.67 -22.90
N LYS A 312 -18.44 22.74 -21.89
CA LYS A 312 -18.70 23.49 -20.65
C LYS A 312 -17.53 24.39 -20.25
N THR A 313 -17.49 25.58 -20.82
CA THR A 313 -16.67 26.69 -20.33
C THR A 313 -17.42 27.42 -19.21
N LYS A 314 -16.78 27.64 -18.06
CA LYS A 314 -17.28 28.55 -17.02
C LYS A 314 -16.29 29.70 -16.86
N PRO A 315 -16.72 30.97 -17.04
CA PRO A 315 -15.95 32.12 -16.60
C PRO A 315 -15.69 32.05 -15.10
N LEU A 316 -14.46 32.32 -14.68
CA LEU A 316 -14.21 32.66 -13.27
C LEU A 316 -14.77 34.07 -13.02
N PRO A 317 -15.63 34.28 -12.01
CA PRO A 317 -16.13 35.61 -11.75
C PRO A 317 -15.02 36.50 -11.17
N GLY A 318 -14.68 37.55 -11.92
CA GLY A 318 -14.12 38.79 -11.40
C GLY A 318 -12.66 38.73 -10.96
N VAL A 319 -11.74 38.72 -11.92
CA VAL A 319 -10.42 39.33 -11.71
C VAL A 319 -10.31 40.53 -12.65
N VAL A 320 -10.71 41.70 -12.17
CA VAL A 320 -10.44 42.96 -12.88
C VAL A 320 -8.97 43.29 -12.61
N LEU A 321 -8.14 43.11 -13.64
CA LEU A 321 -6.72 43.40 -13.57
C LEU A 321 -6.47 44.87 -13.96
N SER A 322 -5.97 45.65 -13.00
CA SER A 322 -5.27 46.95 -13.08
C SER A 322 -5.59 47.95 -14.22
N GLN A 323 -5.82 49.23 -13.83
CA GLN A 323 -5.97 50.37 -14.75
C GLN A 323 -4.64 50.99 -15.24
N ASN A 324 -3.49 50.32 -15.10
CA ASN A 324 -2.21 50.90 -15.55
C ASN A 324 -1.32 49.90 -16.30
N PRO A 325 -1.10 50.08 -17.62
CA PRO A 325 -0.27 49.20 -18.44
C PRO A 325 1.24 49.27 -18.15
N ASP A 326 1.69 50.19 -17.29
CA ASP A 326 3.12 50.44 -17.02
C ASP A 326 3.65 49.90 -15.67
N ASP A 327 2.90 49.04 -14.95
CA ASP A 327 3.36 48.45 -13.67
C ASP A 327 4.18 47.16 -13.88
N PRO A 328 5.50 47.14 -13.59
CA PRO A 328 6.37 45.99 -13.81
C PRO A 328 6.30 44.91 -12.72
N THR A 329 5.42 45.03 -11.71
CA THR A 329 5.35 44.06 -10.59
C THR A 329 4.46 42.83 -10.86
N PHE A 330 3.99 42.65 -12.09
CA PHE A 330 3.08 41.57 -12.44
C PHE A 330 3.85 40.30 -12.91
N THR A 331 4.16 39.40 -11.98
CA THR A 331 4.63 38.04 -12.32
C THR A 331 3.46 37.05 -12.30
N THR A 332 3.54 36.01 -13.15
CA THR A 332 2.58 34.90 -13.21
C THR A 332 2.33 34.21 -11.87
N ASP A 333 3.21 34.42 -10.89
CA ASP A 333 3.15 33.82 -9.56
C ASP A 333 1.96 34.30 -8.72
N HIS A 334 1.50 35.55 -8.90
CA HIS A 334 0.32 36.06 -8.18
C HIS A 334 -0.99 35.39 -8.66
N LEU A 335 -1.06 35.02 -9.94
CA LEU A 335 -2.23 34.38 -10.54
C LEU A 335 -2.43 32.93 -10.05
N MET A 336 -1.33 32.25 -9.74
CA MET A 336 -1.31 30.82 -9.40
C MET A 336 -1.68 30.54 -7.94
N GLN A 337 -1.57 31.52 -7.03
CA GLN A 337 -1.94 31.34 -5.60
C GLN A 337 -3.45 31.23 -5.37
N SER A 338 -4.29 31.67 -6.33
CA SER A 338 -5.75 31.62 -6.24
C SER A 338 -6.39 30.40 -6.92
N LEU A 339 -5.60 29.52 -7.54
CA LEU A 339 -6.11 28.39 -8.32
C LEU A 339 -6.10 27.08 -7.50
N HIS A 340 -7.11 26.24 -7.71
CA HIS A 340 -7.18 24.95 -7.02
C HIS A 340 -6.16 23.99 -7.63
N PRO A 341 -5.36 23.27 -6.82
CA PRO A 341 -4.24 22.45 -7.30
C PRO A 341 -4.64 21.23 -8.15
N ASN A 342 -5.93 20.91 -8.26
CA ASN A 342 -6.45 19.71 -8.93
C ASN A 342 -7.24 20.02 -10.22
N GLU A 343 -7.18 21.24 -10.75
CA GLU A 343 -7.87 21.62 -11.99
C GLU A 343 -6.90 22.00 -13.11
N THR A 344 -7.23 21.62 -14.34
CA THR A 344 -6.46 21.96 -15.53
C THR A 344 -6.99 23.28 -16.12
N TYR A 345 -6.15 24.31 -16.11
CA TYR A 345 -6.49 25.64 -16.63
C TYR A 345 -5.85 25.88 -18.01
N ARG A 346 -6.58 26.53 -18.92
CA ARG A 346 -6.04 27.11 -20.15
C ARG A 346 -6.25 28.63 -20.12
N PRO A 347 -5.20 29.45 -20.25
CA PRO A 347 -5.38 30.88 -20.44
C PRO A 347 -6.02 31.12 -21.82
N ALA A 348 -7.06 31.96 -21.88
CA ALA A 348 -7.64 32.43 -23.14
C ALA A 348 -7.67 33.96 -23.10
N LEU A 349 -6.74 34.60 -23.80
CA LEU A 349 -6.69 36.06 -23.83
C LEU A 349 -7.83 36.60 -24.71
N TYR A 350 -8.77 37.33 -24.11
CA TYR A 350 -9.83 38.04 -24.82
C TYR A 350 -9.64 39.55 -24.66
N ILE A 351 -9.19 40.22 -25.72
CA ILE A 351 -9.11 41.69 -25.72
C ILE A 351 -10.51 42.25 -26.02
N THR A 352 -11.24 42.68 -25.00
CA THR A 352 -12.49 43.41 -25.14
C THR A 352 -12.20 44.91 -25.19
N GLN A 353 -12.46 45.54 -26.34
CA GLN A 353 -12.35 46.98 -26.49
C GLN A 353 -13.66 47.64 -26.04
N THR A 354 -13.71 48.19 -24.83
CA THR A 354 -14.83 49.02 -24.40
C THR A 354 -14.62 50.45 -24.90
N CYS A 355 -15.32 50.84 -25.96
CA CYS A 355 -15.48 52.25 -26.30
C CYS A 355 -16.49 52.86 -25.33
N ASN A 356 -16.05 53.81 -24.49
CA ASN A 356 -16.99 54.68 -23.78
C ASN A 356 -17.78 55.49 -24.82
N ALA A 357 -19.11 55.56 -24.63
CA ALA A 357 -20.04 56.25 -25.52
C ALA A 357 -19.79 57.77 -25.63
#